data_AF-A0A067SL60-F1
#
_entry.id   AF-A0A067SL60-F1
#
_cell.length_a   1.000
_cell.length_b   1.000
_cell.length_c   1.000
_cell.angle_alpha   90.00
_cell.angle_beta   90.00
_cell.angle_gamma   90.00
#
_symmetry.space_group_name_H-M   'P 1'
#
loop_
_entity.id
_entity.type
_entity.pdbx_description
1 polymer ?
#
loop_
_entity_poly.entity_id
_entity_poly.type
_entity_poly.pdbx_seq_one_letter_code
_entity_poly.pdbx_strand_id
1 'polypeptide(L)'
;MSETMSETPTGTSTPPQAPVQAPVQAPGPKPPTQVRRPNPKTGKLLPTKVCGYALSMADIENWAQKNKVFLKANVCGRQYGALQLILSKLPYSYRWGVVRPHTGGIILKCIIIGSDESQEQLINAYDPARAKRVLKVLGREGESPKWYYLREDFETDS
;
A
#
# COMPACT_ATOMS: atom_id res chain seq x y z
N MET A 1 -59.77 -49.76 -22.32
CA MET A 1 -60.01 -49.75 -20.86
C MET A 1 -58.70 -49.30 -20.23
N SER A 2 -58.72 -48.18 -19.48
CA SER A 2 -57.78 -47.83 -18.39
C SER A 2 -56.30 -47.62 -18.79
N GLU A 3 -55.52 -46.64 -18.35
CA GLU A 3 -55.59 -45.68 -17.24
C GLU A 3 -54.59 -44.54 -17.52
N THR A 4 -54.94 -43.35 -17.04
CA THR A 4 -54.12 -42.13 -16.91
C THR A 4 -53.13 -42.26 -15.74
N MET A 5 -51.97 -41.58 -15.78
CA MET A 5 -51.28 -40.82 -14.68
C MET A 5 -49.93 -40.30 -15.26
N SER A 6 -49.72 -39.01 -15.54
CA SER A 6 -49.48 -37.85 -14.64
C SER A 6 -48.36 -38.04 -13.62
N GLU A 7 -47.12 -37.65 -13.98
CA GLU A 7 -46.15 -37.11 -13.02
C GLU A 7 -45.31 -36.01 -13.69
N THR A 8 -45.44 -34.78 -13.18
CA THR A 8 -44.64 -33.60 -13.55
C THR A 8 -43.53 -33.43 -12.50
N PRO A 9 -42.27 -33.17 -12.87
CA PRO A 9 -41.17 -33.18 -11.91
C PRO A 9 -41.17 -31.95 -11.00
N THR A 10 -40.83 -32.21 -9.75
CA THR A 10 -40.71 -31.30 -8.61
C THR A 10 -39.68 -30.19 -8.88
N GLY A 11 -40.14 -28.95 -9.03
CA GLY A 11 -39.27 -27.77 -9.06
C GLY A 11 -38.77 -27.44 -7.65
N THR A 12 -37.53 -27.79 -7.34
CA THR A 12 -36.84 -27.36 -6.11
C THR A 12 -36.58 -25.86 -6.16
N SER A 13 -37.37 -25.09 -5.42
CA SER A 13 -37.16 -23.66 -5.22
C SER A 13 -35.95 -23.44 -4.31
N THR A 14 -34.86 -22.94 -4.89
CA THR A 14 -33.70 -22.45 -4.12
C THR A 14 -34.04 -21.04 -3.60
N PRO A 15 -33.90 -20.72 -2.31
CA PRO A 15 -34.15 -19.37 -1.82
C PRO A 15 -33.13 -18.39 -2.41
N PRO A 16 -33.54 -17.15 -2.77
CA PRO A 16 -32.61 -16.16 -3.28
C PRO A 16 -31.63 -15.75 -2.17
N GLN A 17 -30.34 -16.07 -2.38
CA GLN A 17 -29.27 -15.51 -1.56
C GLN A 17 -29.29 -13.99 -1.69
N ALA A 18 -29.51 -13.30 -0.57
CA ALA A 18 -29.33 -11.86 -0.49
C ALA A 18 -27.92 -11.51 -1.00
N PRO A 19 -27.75 -10.49 -1.86
CA PRO A 19 -26.43 -10.11 -2.35
C PRO A 19 -25.59 -9.69 -1.15
N VAL A 20 -24.55 -10.49 -0.88
CA VAL A 20 -23.48 -10.16 0.06
C VAL A 20 -22.89 -8.85 -0.45
N GLN A 21 -23.20 -7.74 0.23
CA GLN A 21 -22.58 -6.45 -0.08
C GLN A 21 -21.07 -6.62 0.10
N ALA A 22 -20.36 -6.64 -1.01
CA ALA A 22 -18.90 -6.62 -1.00
C ALA A 22 -18.48 -5.40 -0.17
N PRO A 23 -17.54 -5.54 0.78
CA PRO A 23 -17.08 -4.42 1.58
C PRO A 23 -16.61 -3.31 0.63
N VAL A 24 -17.25 -2.14 0.75
CA VAL A 24 -16.93 -0.96 -0.06
C VAL A 24 -15.47 -0.62 0.20
N GLN A 25 -14.59 -0.95 -0.74
CA GLN A 25 -13.19 -0.59 -0.69
C GLN A 25 -13.10 0.93 -0.70
N ALA A 26 -12.54 1.51 0.36
CA ALA A 26 -12.35 2.95 0.42
C ALA A 26 -11.37 3.36 -0.71
N PRO A 27 -11.75 4.30 -1.59
CA PRO A 27 -10.83 4.79 -2.61
C PRO A 27 -9.60 5.40 -1.93
N GLY A 28 -8.42 5.11 -2.44
CA GLY A 28 -7.16 5.63 -1.92
C GLY A 28 -7.12 7.16 -1.85
N PRO A 29 -6.17 7.75 -1.10
CA PRO A 29 -6.07 9.20 -1.01
C PRO A 29 -5.86 9.78 -2.40
N LYS A 30 -6.67 10.77 -2.75
CA LYS A 30 -6.43 11.58 -3.94
C LYS A 30 -5.07 12.28 -3.80
N PRO A 31 -4.27 12.33 -4.87
CA PRO A 31 -3.03 13.10 -4.91
C PRO A 31 -3.27 14.53 -4.43
N PRO A 32 -2.59 14.99 -3.38
CA PRO A 32 -2.68 16.36 -2.90
C PRO A 32 -1.99 17.31 -3.88
N THR A 33 -2.61 18.45 -4.15
CA THR A 33 -2.03 19.54 -4.97
C THR A 33 -1.49 20.69 -4.13
N GLN A 34 -1.69 20.64 -2.81
CA GLN A 34 -1.30 21.66 -1.86
C GLN A 34 -0.82 21.02 -0.56
N VAL A 35 -0.02 21.77 0.18
CA VAL A 35 0.42 21.41 1.53
C VAL A 35 -0.81 21.22 2.43
N ARG A 36 -0.80 20.16 3.24
CA ARG A 36 -1.79 19.82 4.26
C ARG A 36 -2.00 21.03 5.19
N ARG A 37 -3.25 21.41 5.38
CA ARG A 37 -3.67 22.51 6.28
C ARG A 37 -4.72 22.04 7.27
N PRO A 38 -4.85 22.70 8.44
CA PRO A 38 -5.94 22.43 9.36
C PRO A 38 -7.29 22.57 8.65
N ASN A 39 -8.21 21.67 8.95
CA ASN A 39 -9.57 21.79 8.44
C ASN A 39 -10.19 23.08 9.01
N PRO A 40 -10.72 23.99 8.17
CA PRO A 40 -11.20 25.29 8.63
C PRO A 40 -12.44 25.20 9.53
N LYS A 41 -13.20 24.09 9.48
CA LYS A 41 -14.39 23.86 10.31
C LYS A 41 -14.06 23.21 11.64
N THR A 42 -13.15 22.23 11.65
CA THR A 42 -12.87 21.44 12.85
C THR A 42 -11.58 21.83 13.56
N GLY A 43 -10.74 22.67 12.94
CA GLY A 43 -9.39 23.00 13.41
C GLY A 43 -8.41 21.81 13.38
N LYS A 44 -8.88 20.61 13.07
CA LYS A 44 -8.08 19.39 13.10
C LYS A 44 -7.24 19.27 11.85
N LEU A 45 -5.99 18.87 12.05
CA LEU A 45 -5.05 18.63 10.97
C LEU A 45 -5.32 17.23 10.38
N LEU A 46 -5.65 17.15 9.08
CA LEU A 46 -6.01 15.90 8.39
C LEU A 46 -4.81 14.96 8.23
N PRO A 47 -4.91 13.62 8.29
CA PRO A 47 -3.75 12.71 8.24
C PRO A 47 -2.79 12.94 7.08
N THR A 48 -1.48 12.70 7.31
CA THR A 48 -0.42 12.96 6.34
C THR A 48 -0.55 12.01 5.17
N LYS A 49 -0.41 12.54 3.96
CA LYS A 49 -0.34 11.74 2.73
C LYS A 49 1.08 11.69 2.24
N VAL A 50 1.53 10.48 1.90
CA VAL A 50 2.86 10.23 1.36
C VAL A 50 2.74 9.62 -0.02
N CYS A 51 3.60 10.05 -0.93
CA CYS A 51 3.79 9.45 -2.24
C CYS A 51 4.99 8.50 -2.16
N GLY A 52 4.87 7.29 -2.69
CA GLY A 52 5.96 6.34 -2.65
C GLY A 52 5.62 4.93 -3.15
N TYR A 53 6.49 4.00 -2.77
CA TYR A 53 6.39 2.58 -3.11
C TYR A 53 6.21 1.76 -1.86
N ALA A 54 4.99 1.24 -1.67
CA ALA A 54 4.67 0.37 -0.54
C ALA A 54 5.10 -1.06 -0.82
N LEU A 55 5.84 -1.63 0.12
CA LEU A 55 6.43 -2.96 0.06
C LEU A 55 5.86 -3.79 1.21
N SER A 56 5.38 -4.99 0.87
CA SER A 56 5.09 -6.03 1.85
C SER A 56 6.39 -6.67 2.36
N MET A 57 6.31 -7.41 3.47
CA MET A 57 7.45 -8.19 3.94
C MET A 57 7.88 -9.28 2.94
N ALA A 58 6.93 -9.81 2.16
CA ALA A 58 7.21 -10.73 1.06
C ALA A 58 7.96 -10.04 -0.09
N ASP A 59 7.62 -8.79 -0.43
CA ASP A 59 8.34 -8.02 -1.44
C ASP A 59 9.81 -7.81 -1.05
N ILE A 60 10.05 -7.49 0.22
CA ILE A 60 11.40 -7.26 0.77
C ILE A 60 12.20 -8.57 0.79
N GLU A 61 11.58 -9.67 1.22
CA GLU A 61 12.22 -11.00 1.20
C GLU A 61 12.58 -11.43 -0.24
N ASN A 62 11.64 -11.28 -1.18
CA ASN A 62 11.87 -11.58 -2.59
C ASN A 62 13.00 -10.73 -3.17
N TRP A 63 13.06 -9.45 -2.82
CA TRP A 63 14.18 -8.58 -3.22
C TRP A 63 15.51 -9.09 -2.64
N ALA A 64 15.54 -9.46 -1.37
CA ALA A 64 16.73 -9.99 -0.70
C ALA A 64 17.26 -11.26 -1.37
N GLN A 65 16.35 -12.19 -1.69
CA GLN A 65 16.67 -13.43 -2.38
C GLN A 65 17.20 -13.18 -3.79
N LYS A 66 16.52 -12.33 -4.58
CA LYS A 66 16.96 -11.97 -5.94
C LYS A 66 18.35 -11.34 -5.95
N ASN A 67 18.65 -10.52 -4.94
CA ASN A 67 19.96 -9.85 -4.79
C ASN A 67 21.00 -10.71 -4.06
N LYS A 68 20.64 -11.94 -3.62
CA LYS A 68 21.51 -12.88 -2.90
C LYS A 68 22.14 -12.30 -1.63
N VAL A 69 21.39 -11.48 -0.87
CA VAL A 69 21.86 -10.83 0.36
C VAL A 69 21.27 -11.50 1.61
N PHE A 70 22.05 -11.50 2.70
CA PHE A 70 21.65 -12.03 4.02
C PHE A 70 21.12 -13.48 4.01
N LEU A 71 21.62 -14.32 3.10
CA LEU A 71 21.14 -15.69 2.89
C LEU A 71 21.27 -16.61 4.12
N LYS A 72 22.21 -16.30 5.02
CA LYS A 72 22.44 -17.04 6.27
C LYS A 72 21.55 -16.57 7.43
N ALA A 73 20.89 -15.43 7.31
CA ALA A 73 19.98 -14.93 8.32
C ALA A 73 18.62 -15.63 8.21
N ASN A 74 17.88 -15.70 9.32
CA ASN A 74 16.47 -16.09 9.31
C ASN A 74 15.62 -15.06 8.53
N VAL A 75 14.36 -15.39 8.26
CA VAL A 75 13.46 -14.56 7.42
C VAL A 75 13.32 -13.14 7.97
N CYS A 76 13.05 -12.99 9.28
CA CYS A 76 12.88 -11.66 9.89
C CYS A 76 14.14 -10.80 9.80
N GLY A 77 15.30 -11.38 10.15
CA GLY A 77 16.59 -10.68 10.09
C GLY A 77 16.98 -10.31 8.66
N ARG A 78 16.69 -11.18 7.70
CA ARG A 78 16.91 -10.93 6.27
C ARG A 78 16.02 -9.81 5.74
N GLN A 79 14.74 -9.81 6.08
CA GLN A 79 13.82 -8.73 5.70
C GLN A 79 14.26 -7.39 6.30
N TYR A 80 14.66 -7.36 7.57
CA TYR A 80 15.16 -6.15 8.21
C TYR A 80 16.45 -5.64 7.55
N GLY A 81 17.46 -6.50 7.39
CA GLY A 81 18.72 -6.14 6.74
C GLY A 81 18.54 -5.71 5.28
N ALA A 82 17.63 -6.37 4.55
CA ALA A 82 17.30 -6.00 3.18
C ALA A 82 16.65 -4.62 3.09
N LEU A 83 15.72 -4.28 3.99
CA LEU A 83 15.15 -2.94 4.04
C LEU A 83 16.22 -1.87 4.30
N GLN A 84 17.11 -2.10 5.27
CA GLN A 84 18.21 -1.19 5.55
C GLN A 84 19.13 -1.03 4.33
N LEU A 85 19.45 -2.13 3.66
CA LEU A 85 20.29 -2.11 2.46
C LEU A 85 19.63 -1.36 1.31
N ILE A 86 18.32 -1.55 1.08
CA ILE A 86 17.55 -0.80 0.09
C ILE A 86 17.65 0.71 0.38
N LEU A 87 17.44 1.12 1.63
CA LEU A 87 17.51 2.53 2.02
C LEU A 87 18.93 3.10 1.89
N SER A 88 19.96 2.33 2.23
CA SER A 88 21.36 2.77 2.09
C SER A 88 21.78 3.02 0.63
N LYS A 89 21.08 2.42 -0.34
CA LYS A 89 21.30 2.65 -1.78
C LYS A 89 20.60 3.92 -2.29
N LEU A 90 19.81 4.59 -1.47
CA LEU A 90 19.10 5.82 -1.79
C LEU A 90 19.79 7.02 -1.10
N PRO A 91 19.70 8.23 -1.68
CA PRO A 91 20.14 9.45 -1.00
C PRO A 91 19.45 9.66 0.37
N TYR A 92 20.10 10.35 1.30
CA TYR A 92 19.55 10.64 2.63
C TYR A 92 18.22 11.41 2.63
N SER A 93 17.88 12.07 1.52
CA SER A 93 16.59 12.76 1.36
C SER A 93 15.38 11.81 1.25
N TYR A 94 15.60 10.50 1.17
CA TYR A 94 14.53 9.50 1.14
C TYR A 94 14.30 8.96 2.54
N ARG A 95 13.03 8.80 2.90
CA ARG A 95 12.62 8.21 4.17
C ARG A 95 11.79 6.98 3.90
N TRP A 96 11.57 6.18 4.95
CA TRP A 96 10.55 5.16 4.92
C TRP A 96 9.57 5.39 6.05
N GLY A 97 8.36 4.86 5.88
CA GLY A 97 7.34 4.92 6.91
C GLY A 97 6.35 3.78 6.76
N VAL A 98 5.49 3.64 7.76
CA VAL A 98 4.39 2.68 7.73
C VAL A 98 3.17 3.34 7.11
N VAL A 99 2.55 2.68 6.14
CA VAL A 99 1.36 3.18 5.47
C VAL A 99 0.22 2.18 5.52
N ARG A 100 -1.01 2.70 5.47
CA ARG A 100 -2.21 1.86 5.34
C ARG A 100 -2.51 1.63 3.85
N PRO A 101 -2.60 0.36 3.39
CA PRO A 101 -3.10 0.09 2.05
C PRO A 101 -4.59 0.45 1.94
N HIS A 102 -5.02 0.83 0.74
CA HIS A 102 -6.39 1.30 0.47
C HIS A 102 -7.47 0.24 0.74
N THR A 103 -7.10 -1.03 0.70
CA THR A 103 -8.01 -2.18 0.81
C THR A 103 -8.20 -2.69 2.24
N GLY A 104 -7.75 -1.95 3.27
CA GLY A 104 -7.98 -2.34 4.67
C GLY A 104 -7.16 -3.56 5.13
N GLY A 105 -5.91 -3.66 4.67
CA GLY A 105 -5.04 -4.82 4.88
C GLY A 105 -3.80 -4.58 5.76
N ILE A 106 -2.84 -5.51 5.61
CA ILE A 106 -1.56 -5.59 6.32
C ILE A 106 -0.77 -4.28 6.18
N ILE A 107 -0.17 -3.84 7.29
CA ILE A 107 0.78 -2.71 7.35
C ILE A 107 1.87 -2.88 6.28
N LEU A 108 2.05 -1.87 5.44
CA LEU A 108 3.10 -1.85 4.42
C LEU A 108 4.21 -0.88 4.80
N LYS A 109 5.45 -1.22 4.41
CA LYS A 109 6.61 -0.34 4.52
C LYS A 109 6.73 0.45 3.23
N CYS A 110 6.58 1.76 3.29
CA CYS A 110 6.66 2.62 2.12
C CYS A 110 8.01 3.32 2.06
N ILE A 111 8.67 3.26 0.91
CA ILE A 111 9.76 4.18 0.59
C ILE A 111 9.13 5.47 0.08
N ILE A 112 9.26 6.53 0.88
CA ILE A 112 8.60 7.81 0.66
C ILE A 112 9.47 8.66 -0.27
N ILE A 113 8.90 9.07 -1.39
CA ILE A 113 9.56 9.98 -2.33
C ILE A 113 9.23 11.44 -2.02
N GLY A 114 8.06 11.70 -1.44
CA GLY A 114 7.60 13.00 -0.95
C GLY A 114 6.26 12.88 -0.19
N SER A 115 5.78 13.98 0.38
CA SER A 115 4.56 14.05 1.21
C SER A 115 3.84 15.39 1.04
N ASP A 116 2.65 15.54 1.62
CA ASP A 116 1.94 16.82 1.67
C ASP A 116 2.25 17.68 2.91
N GLU A 117 3.30 17.35 3.67
CA GLU A 117 3.63 18.05 4.92
C GLU A 117 4.29 19.42 4.69
N SER A 118 5.06 19.56 3.60
CA SER A 118 5.72 20.80 3.24
C SER A 118 5.74 21.00 1.73
N GLN A 119 5.96 22.24 1.29
CA GLN A 119 6.02 22.56 -0.14
C GLN A 119 7.15 21.80 -0.84
N GLU A 120 8.30 21.66 -0.17
CA GLU A 120 9.44 20.90 -0.70
C GLU A 120 9.12 19.42 -0.85
N GLN A 121 8.48 18.81 0.17
CA GLN A 121 8.08 17.40 0.11
C GLN A 121 7.02 17.16 -0.98
N LEU A 122 6.13 18.14 -1.19
CA LEU A 122 5.12 18.05 -2.23
C LEU A 122 5.76 18.12 -3.63
N ILE A 123 6.72 19.03 -3.84
CA ILE A 123 7.50 19.09 -5.09
C ILE A 123 8.24 17.77 -5.32
N ASN A 124 8.90 17.23 -4.29
CA ASN A 124 9.60 15.95 -4.35
C ASN A 124 8.67 14.78 -4.71
N ALA A 125 7.41 14.80 -4.26
CA ALA A 125 6.43 13.76 -4.57
C ALA A 125 6.09 13.67 -6.07
N TYR A 126 6.26 14.78 -6.79
CA TYR A 126 6.00 14.89 -8.23
C TYR A 126 7.29 14.86 -9.07
N ASP A 127 8.47 14.72 -8.47
CA ASP A 127 9.73 14.62 -9.20
C ASP A 127 9.90 13.21 -9.81
N PRO A 128 9.85 13.06 -11.15
CA PRO A 128 10.00 11.76 -11.80
C PRO A 128 11.40 11.16 -11.62
N ALA A 129 12.44 11.99 -11.47
CA ALA A 129 13.79 11.51 -11.23
C ALA A 129 13.89 10.82 -9.86
N ARG A 130 13.14 11.31 -8.87
CA ARG A 130 13.11 10.68 -7.54
C ARG A 130 12.46 9.31 -7.57
N ALA A 131 11.32 9.19 -8.25
CA ALA A 131 10.62 7.92 -8.45
C ALA A 131 11.52 6.90 -9.19
N LYS A 132 12.16 7.32 -10.29
CA LYS A 132 13.05 6.47 -11.10
C LYS A 132 14.21 5.89 -10.29
N ARG A 133 14.79 6.66 -9.36
CA ARG A 133 15.87 6.16 -8.46
C ARG A 133 15.38 5.03 -7.57
N VAL A 134 14.20 5.15 -6.99
CA VAL A 134 13.63 4.08 -6.13
C VAL A 134 13.37 2.82 -6.96
N LEU A 135 12.75 2.95 -8.13
CA LEU A 135 12.49 1.80 -9.01
C LEU A 135 13.75 1.06 -9.41
N LYS A 136 14.83 1.79 -9.71
CA LYS A 136 16.13 1.20 -10.05
C LYS A 136 16.69 0.37 -8.90
N VAL A 137 16.56 0.84 -7.66
CA VAL A 137 17.00 0.07 -6.47
C VAL A 137 16.13 -1.17 -6.26
N LEU A 138 14.82 -1.05 -6.51
CA LEU A 138 13.87 -2.14 -6.32
C LEU A 138 13.86 -3.16 -7.47
N GLY A 139 14.42 -2.82 -8.64
CA GLY A 139 14.33 -3.63 -9.86
C GLY A 139 12.89 -3.75 -10.36
N ARG A 140 12.14 -2.64 -10.30
CA ARG A 140 10.70 -2.55 -10.66
C ARG A 140 10.44 -1.46 -11.69
N GLU A 141 11.30 -1.34 -12.71
CA GLU A 141 11.09 -0.33 -13.73
C GLU A 141 9.70 -0.46 -14.37
N GLY A 142 9.01 0.68 -14.55
CA GLY A 142 7.65 0.75 -15.11
C GLY A 142 6.53 0.91 -14.08
N GLU A 143 6.80 0.79 -12.78
CA GLU A 143 5.79 1.06 -11.74
C GLU A 143 5.69 2.56 -11.38
N SER A 144 4.46 3.06 -11.27
CA SER A 144 4.21 4.43 -10.79
C SER A 144 4.10 4.47 -9.26
N PRO A 145 4.63 5.52 -8.60
CA PRO A 145 4.43 5.70 -7.17
C PRO A 145 2.95 5.96 -6.89
N LYS A 146 2.50 5.59 -5.69
CA LYS A 146 1.11 5.76 -5.25
C LYS A 146 1.06 6.61 -3.99
N TRP A 147 -0.11 7.21 -3.76
CA TRP A 147 -0.37 8.01 -2.57
C TRP A 147 -0.96 7.13 -1.47
N TYR A 148 -0.49 7.29 -0.24
CA TYR A 148 -0.94 6.55 0.94
C TYR A 148 -1.14 7.48 2.13
N TYR A 149 -1.95 7.05 3.10
CA TYR A 149 -1.96 7.70 4.41
C TYR A 149 -0.82 7.13 5.26
N LEU A 150 -0.01 8.03 5.82
CA LEU A 150 1.04 7.70 6.77
C LEU A 150 0.41 7.31 8.12
N ARG A 151 0.95 6.27 8.76
CA ARG A 151 0.69 5.99 10.18
C ARG A 151 1.64 6.81 11.05
N GLU A 152 1.17 7.97 11.48
CA GLU A 152 1.91 8.88 12.37
C GLU A 152 2.12 8.25 13.77
N ASP A 153 1.22 7.37 14.20
CA ASP A 153 1.28 6.64 15.46
C ASP A 153 2.29 5.48 15.50
N PHE A 154 3.08 5.30 14.44
CA PHE A 154 4.21 4.36 14.41
C PHE A 154 5.55 5.07 14.64
N GLU A 155 5.61 6.40 14.59
CA GLU A 155 6.84 7.17 14.85
C GLU A 155 7.20 7.23 16.35
N THR A 156 6.29 6.81 17.25
CA THR A 156 6.45 6.95 18.71
C THR A 156 7.12 5.77 19.42
N ASP A 157 7.52 4.71 18.72
CA ASP A 157 8.18 3.53 19.31
C ASP A 157 9.69 3.46 18.97
N SER A 158 10.40 4.59 19.05
CA SER A 158 11.88 4.65 18.95
C SER A 158 12.53 5.00 20.28
#